data_AF-A0A2K9MDT4-F1
#
_entry.id   AF-A0A2K9MDT4-F1
#
_cell.length_a   1.000
_cell.length_b   1.000
_cell.length_c   1.000
_cell.angle_alpha   90.00
_cell.angle_beta   90.00
_cell.angle_gamma   90.00
#
_symmetry.space_group_name_H-M   'P 1'
#
loop_
_entity.id
_entity.type
_entity.pdbx_description
1 polymer ?
#
loop_
_entity_poly.entity_id
_entity_poly.type
_entity_poly.pdbx_seq_one_letter_code
_entity_poly.pdbx_strand_id
1 'polypeptide(L)' 'MRFVPKGYGGHRRSPDDVKRDGWQEQGLLAVAIDDDRLTWPERELVRQLGEKLYGHCPRDRKVSQ' A
#
# COMPACT_ATOMS: atom_id res chain seq x y z
N MET A 1 31.32 -20.80 -2.12
CA MET A 1 30.61 -20.28 -0.93
C MET A 1 29.63 -19.20 -1.37
N ARG A 2 28.32 -19.34 -1.11
CA ARG A 2 27.31 -18.32 -1.41
C ARG A 2 27.02 -17.53 -0.12
N PHE A 3 27.48 -16.29 -0.06
CA PHE A 3 27.20 -15.37 1.05
C PHE A 3 25.74 -14.94 0.98
N VAL A 4 24.95 -15.30 1.99
CA VAL A 4 23.61 -14.75 2.21
C VAL A 4 23.69 -13.83 3.43
N PRO A 5 23.40 -12.53 3.30
CA PRO A 5 23.48 -11.61 4.43
C PRO A 5 22.49 -12.05 5.53
N LYS A 6 23.00 -12.17 6.76
CA LYS A 6 22.20 -12.44 7.96
C LYS A 6 21.29 -11.23 8.22
N GLY A 7 20.02 -11.37 7.87
CA GLY A 7 19.01 -10.32 8.03
C GLY A 7 17.63 -10.71 7.49
N TYR A 8 17.57 -11.64 6.53
CA TYR A 8 16.32 -12.21 6.02
C TYR A 8 15.86 -13.45 6.82
N GLY A 9 16.01 -13.42 8.14
CA GLY A 9 15.73 -14.55 9.04
C GLY A 9 14.98 -14.18 10.32
N GLY A 10 14.43 -12.98 10.42
CA GLY A 10 13.38 -12.67 11.40
C GLY A 10 12.03 -13.02 10.80
N HIS A 11 11.10 -13.53 11.62
CA HIS A 11 9.70 -13.72 11.24
C HIS A 11 9.23 -12.51 10.43
N ARG A 12 9.08 -12.64 9.11
CA ARG A 12 8.63 -11.53 8.28
C ARG A 12 7.29 -11.12 8.89
N ARG A 13 7.24 -9.90 9.45
CA ARG A 13 5.97 -9.35 9.91
C ARG A 13 5.01 -9.49 8.75
N SER A 14 3.86 -10.10 9.00
CA SER A 14 2.88 -10.29 7.95
C SER A 14 2.54 -8.90 7.38
N PRO A 15 2.19 -8.78 6.10
CA PRO A 15 1.79 -7.49 5.53
C PRO A 15 0.68 -6.81 6.35
N ASP A 16 -0.17 -7.59 7.02
CA ASP A 16 -1.18 -7.09 7.95
C ASP A 16 -0.57 -6.49 9.23
N ASP A 17 0.41 -7.17 9.84
CA ASP A 17 1.15 -6.67 11.00
C ASP A 17 1.87 -5.35 10.69
N VAL A 18 2.47 -5.23 9.51
CA VAL A 18 3.16 -4.00 9.07
C VAL A 18 2.18 -2.85 8.89
N LYS A 19 0.99 -3.10 8.31
CA LYS A 19 -0.05 -2.08 8.15
C LYS A 19 -0.61 -1.62 9.50
N ARG A 20 -0.83 -2.56 10.41
CA ARG A 20 -1.34 -2.26 11.76
C ARG A 20 -0.33 -1.46 12.57
N ASP A 21 0.93 -1.87 12.58
CA ASP A 21 2.03 -1.18 13.29
C ASP A 21 2.25 0.22 12.68
N GLY A 22 2.25 0.33 11.36
CA GLY A 22 2.31 1.61 10.66
C GLY A 22 1.20 2.57 11.07
N TRP A 23 -0.03 2.07 11.23
CA TRP A 23 -1.16 2.89 11.67
C TRP A 23 -1.05 3.31 13.14
N GLN A 24 -0.75 2.37 14.04
CA GLN A 24 -0.70 2.61 15.48
C GLN A 24 0.48 3.51 15.89
N GLU A 25 1.67 3.26 15.33
CA GLU A 25 2.91 3.88 15.79
C GLU A 25 3.32 5.09 14.94
N GLN A 26 2.97 5.11 13.65
CA GLN A 26 3.44 6.13 12.69
C GLN A 26 2.30 6.92 12.04
N GLY A 27 1.04 6.56 12.28
CA GLY A 27 -0.11 7.14 11.59
C GLY A 27 -0.13 6.87 10.08
N LEU A 28 0.56 5.82 9.63
CA LEU A 28 0.73 5.48 8.21
C LEU A 28 -0.18 4.31 7.82
N LEU A 29 -1.10 4.55 6.88
CA LEU A 29 -2.03 3.56 6.37
C LEU A 29 -1.71 3.20 4.91
N ALA A 30 -1.39 1.92 4.66
CA ALA A 30 -1.21 1.41 3.30
C ALA A 30 -2.49 0.69 2.81
N VAL A 31 -3.27 1.39 1.99
CA VAL A 31 -4.53 0.90 1.41
C VAL A 31 -4.36 0.63 -0.08
N ALA A 32 -4.89 -0.49 -0.56
CA ALA A 32 -5.01 -0.72 -1.99
C ALA A 32 -6.24 0.04 -2.52
N ILE A 33 -6.10 0.73 -3.66
CA ILE A 33 -7.21 1.47 -4.29
C ILE A 33 -8.40 0.54 -4.57
N ASP A 34 -8.12 -0.74 -4.85
CA ASP A 34 -9.13 -1.75 -5.17
C ASP A 34 -9.51 -2.65 -3.98
N ASP A 35 -9.21 -2.26 -2.74
CA ASP A 35 -9.57 -3.09 -1.57
C ASP A 35 -11.09 -3.25 -1.46
N ASP A 36 -11.57 -4.50 -1.46
CA ASP A 36 -13.00 -4.85 -1.44
C ASP A 36 -13.77 -4.22 -0.26
N ARG A 37 -13.07 -3.97 0.85
CA ARG A 37 -13.63 -3.37 2.06
C ARG A 37 -13.96 -1.88 1.91
N LEU A 38 -13.43 -1.21 0.89
CA LEU A 38 -13.74 0.19 0.59
C LEU A 38 -14.96 0.28 -0.32
N THR A 39 -15.92 1.13 0.07
CA THR A 39 -16.99 1.54 -0.83
C THR A 39 -16.45 2.36 -2.00
N TRP A 40 -17.21 2.44 -3.09
CA TRP A 40 -16.84 3.25 -4.25
C TRP A 40 -16.36 4.68 -3.91
N PRO A 41 -17.07 5.48 -3.06
CA PRO A 41 -16.61 6.83 -2.72
C PRO A 41 -15.30 6.83 -1.91
N GLU A 42 -15.06 5.83 -1.07
CA GLU A 42 -13.80 5.72 -0.32
C GLU A 42 -12.63 5.39 -1.25
N ARG A 43 -12.84 4.52 -2.24
CA ARG A 43 -11.82 4.23 -3.26
C ARG A 43 -11.46 5.47 -4.07
N GLU A 44 -12.48 6.23 -4.47
CA GLU A 44 -12.32 7.48 -5.20
C GLU A 44 -11.52 8.51 -4.37
N LEU A 45 -11.82 8.63 -3.07
CA LEU A 45 -11.06 9.49 -2.15
C LEU A 45 -9.59 9.07 -2.08
N VAL A 46 -9.30 7.77 -1.90
CA VAL A 46 -7.93 7.26 -1.86
C VAL A 46 -7.20 7.50 -3.17
N ARG A 47 -7.88 7.31 -4.32
CA ARG A 47 -7.32 7.60 -5.65
C ARG A 47 -6.96 9.07 -5.79
N GLN A 48 -7.89 9.97 -5.49
CA GLN A 48 -7.66 11.42 -5.56
C GLN A 48 -6.54 11.90 -4.63
N LEU A 49 -6.50 11.38 -3.40
CA LEU A 49 -5.41 11.68 -2.45
C LEU A 49 -4.06 11.17 -2.98
N GLY A 50 -4.03 9.94 -3.50
CA GLY A 50 -2.85 9.38 -4.14
C GLY A 50 -2.37 10.21 -5.32
N GLU A 51 -3.28 10.62 -6.21
CA GLU A 51 -2.96 11.48 -7.36
C GLU A 51 -2.46 12.85 -6.94
N LYS A 52 -3.03 13.44 -5.90
CA LYS A 52 -2.60 14.75 -5.38
C LYS A 52 -1.21 14.68 -4.73
N LEU A 53 -0.93 13.60 -4.00
CA LEU A 53 0.33 13.45 -3.23
C LEU A 53 1.49 12.92 -4.08
N TYR A 54 1.22 12.00 -5.01
CA TYR A 54 2.24 11.25 -5.74
C TYR A 54 2.10 11.35 -7.27
N GLY A 55 1.10 12.07 -7.77
CA GLY A 55 0.81 12.16 -9.18
C GLY A 55 0.00 10.97 -9.72
N HIS A 56 -0.26 11.00 -11.02
CA HIS A 56 -1.16 10.04 -11.68
C HIS A 56 -0.70 8.59 -11.50
N CYS A 57 -1.59 7.74 -10.98
CA CYS A 57 -1.29 6.32 -10.82
C CYS A 57 -1.27 5.65 -12.21
N PRO A 58 -0.19 4.95 -12.62
CA PRO A 58 -0.11 4.33 -13.94
C PRO A 58 -1.15 3.22 -14.19
N ARG A 59 -1.85 2.75 -13.15
CA ARG A 59 -2.98 1.82 -13.26
C ARG A 59 -4.23 2.46 -13.86
N ASP A 60 -4.41 3.77 -13.72
CA ASP A 60 -5.56 4.53 -14.22
C ASP A 60 -5.48 4.80 -15.73
N ARG A 61 -4.26 4.78 -16.29
CA ARG A 61 -3.97 4.98 -17.73
C ARG A 61 -4.61 3.92 -18.66
N LYS A 62 -5.25 2.87 -18.15
CA LYS A 62 -5.86 1.80 -18.95
C LYS A 62 -7.36 1.97 -19.27
N VAL A 63 -7.96 3.13 -19.02
CA VAL A 63 -9.39 3.40 -19.35
C VAL A 63 -9.58 4.40 -20.50
N SER A 64 -8.53 4.65 -21.29
CA SER A 64 -8.63 5.42 -22.54
C SER A 64 -7.86 4.70 -23.65
N GLN A 65 -8.46 3.65 -24.19
CA GLN A 65 -8.17 3.12 -25.53
C GLN A 65 -9.41 2.43 -26.08
#